data_AF-A0A3C0XMV8-F1
#
_entry.id   AF-A0A3C0XMV8-F1
#
_cell.length_a   1.000
_cell.length_b   1.000
_cell.length_c   1.000
_cell.angle_alpha   90.00
_cell.angle_beta   90.00
_cell.angle_gamma   90.00
#
_symmetry.space_group_name_H-M   'P 1'
#
loop_
_entity.id
_entity.type
_entity.pdbx_description
1 polymer ?
#
loop_
_entity_poly.entity_id
_entity_poly.type
_entity_poly.pdbx_seq_one_letter_code
_entity_poly.pdbx_strand_id
1 'polypeptide(L)'
;MNLRWAGYAAYANSVAAIAQLLTSGGDPKANGAMGILNNASGVVWAASFVPVAYLLYRSSRTHATIVSPAVLAFGVVAFGAAAFLEIATATGRLTFDQETVAYYPVLGGIGVWLLMAEAIALMETDLRRAPLVFGALIGALWFFANVLFGAGGLPSPTAEGPVNDLTDSGILLLETAFLLQPFWGLWLGRSLLAPPATRTPAAR
;
A
#
# COMPACT_ATOMS: atom_id res chain seq x y z
N MET A 1 0.05 -22.92 -3.74
CA MET A 1 -0.97 -21.94 -3.34
C MET A 1 -1.58 -21.37 -4.60
N ASN A 2 -2.89 -21.20 -4.63
CA ASN A 2 -3.60 -20.73 -5.81
C ASN A 2 -3.31 -19.22 -6.00
N LEU A 3 -2.61 -18.84 -7.07
CA LEU A 3 -2.35 -17.43 -7.45
C LEU A 3 -3.63 -16.59 -7.43
N ARG A 4 -4.78 -17.25 -7.63
CA ARG A 4 -6.10 -16.63 -7.59
C ARG A 4 -6.42 -15.93 -6.28
N TRP A 5 -5.99 -16.43 -5.12
CA TRP A 5 -6.27 -15.77 -3.83
C TRP A 5 -5.57 -14.43 -3.71
N ALA A 6 -4.30 -14.35 -4.11
CA ALA A 6 -3.57 -13.08 -4.16
C ALA A 6 -4.13 -12.14 -5.23
N GLY A 7 -4.62 -12.69 -6.35
CA GLY A 7 -5.33 -11.91 -7.37
C GLY A 7 -6.62 -11.26 -6.84
N TYR A 8 -7.45 -12.01 -6.12
CA TYR A 8 -8.65 -11.46 -5.48
C TYR A 8 -8.31 -10.46 -4.37
N ALA A 9 -7.26 -10.72 -3.61
CA ALA A 9 -6.78 -9.77 -2.60
C ALA A 9 -6.33 -8.44 -3.24
N ALA A 10 -5.64 -8.48 -4.38
CA ALA A 10 -5.27 -7.27 -5.12
C ALA A 10 -6.50 -6.49 -5.63
N TYR A 11 -7.57 -7.17 -6.04
CA TYR A 11 -8.83 -6.49 -6.36
C TYR A 11 -9.52 -5.90 -5.12
N ALA A 12 -9.55 -6.63 -4.00
CA ALA A 12 -10.08 -6.10 -2.75
C ALA A 12 -9.30 -4.85 -2.31
N ASN A 13 -7.97 -4.86 -2.46
CA ASN A 13 -7.12 -3.71 -2.19
C ASN A 13 -7.53 -2.50 -3.04
N SER A 14 -7.73 -2.70 -4.33
CA SER A 14 -8.15 -1.64 -5.25
C SER A 14 -9.50 -1.04 -4.87
N VAL A 15 -10.51 -1.89 -4.63
CA VAL A 15 -11.85 -1.45 -4.24
C VAL A 15 -11.80 -0.68 -2.92
N ALA A 16 -11.03 -1.17 -1.94
CA ALA A 16 -10.86 -0.51 -0.66
C ALA A 16 -10.14 0.84 -0.78
N ALA A 17 -9.11 0.93 -1.64
CA ALA A 17 -8.44 2.20 -1.92
C ALA A 17 -9.38 3.23 -2.59
N ILE A 18 -10.22 2.80 -3.53
CA ILE A 18 -11.26 3.67 -4.13
C ILE A 18 -12.25 4.13 -3.06
N ALA A 19 -12.71 3.21 -2.21
CA ALA A 19 -13.65 3.56 -1.15
C ALA A 19 -13.03 4.56 -0.16
N GLN A 20 -11.76 4.41 0.21
CA GLN A 20 -11.04 5.40 1.01
C GLN A 20 -10.97 6.77 0.31
N LEU A 21 -10.57 6.82 -0.96
CA LEU A 21 -10.51 8.07 -1.73
C LEU A 21 -11.86 8.79 -1.84
N LEU A 22 -12.95 8.05 -1.98
CA LEU A 22 -14.30 8.61 -2.06
C LEU A 22 -14.83 9.07 -0.70
N THR A 23 -14.30 8.52 0.39
CA THR A 23 -14.76 8.81 1.75
C THR A 23 -13.88 9.80 2.49
N SER A 24 -12.61 9.98 2.07
CA SER A 24 -11.66 10.94 2.65
C SER A 24 -12.05 12.40 2.43
N GLY A 25 -12.93 12.68 1.46
CA GLY A 25 -13.48 14.01 1.21
C GLY A 25 -14.68 14.41 2.09
N GLY A 26 -15.22 13.50 2.91
CA GLY A 26 -16.23 13.82 3.93
C GLY A 26 -15.56 14.15 5.27
N ASP A 27 -16.18 14.96 6.13
CA ASP A 27 -15.60 15.37 7.44
C ASP A 27 -15.17 14.15 8.28
N PRO A 28 -13.86 13.82 8.33
CA PRO A 28 -13.36 12.64 9.04
C PRO A 28 -13.43 12.84 10.55
N LYS A 29 -13.47 14.09 11.01
CA LYS A 29 -13.52 14.47 12.43
C LYS A 29 -14.90 14.25 13.01
N ALA A 30 -15.93 14.14 12.17
CA ALA A 30 -17.31 14.03 12.60
C ALA A 30 -17.72 12.64 13.15
N ASN A 31 -16.88 11.60 13.06
CA ASN A 31 -17.27 10.21 13.41
C ASN A 31 -18.62 9.79 12.77
N GLY A 32 -18.98 10.39 11.64
CA GLY A 32 -20.20 10.09 10.90
C GLY A 32 -20.06 8.79 10.11
N ALA A 33 -21.12 8.42 9.39
CA ALA A 33 -21.11 7.23 8.53
C ALA A 33 -19.94 7.22 7.53
N MET A 34 -19.52 8.39 7.04
CA MET A 34 -18.40 8.53 6.11
C MET A 34 -17.04 8.22 6.74
N GLY A 35 -16.78 8.66 7.97
CA GLY A 35 -15.55 8.32 8.69
C GLY A 35 -15.46 6.82 8.98
N ILE A 36 -16.54 6.22 9.46
CA ILE A 36 -16.59 4.77 9.72
C ILE A 36 -16.33 3.98 8.43
N LEU A 37 -16.92 4.40 7.30
CA LEU A 37 -16.69 3.77 6.00
C LEU A 37 -15.24 3.94 5.53
N ASN A 38 -14.63 5.11 5.76
CA ASN A 38 -13.23 5.36 5.46
C ASN A 38 -12.33 4.40 6.23
N ASN A 39 -12.49 4.33 7.56
CA ASN A 39 -11.68 3.44 8.39
C ASN A 39 -11.90 1.96 8.09
N ALA A 40 -13.15 1.53 7.86
CA ALA A 40 -13.43 0.15 7.46
C ALA A 40 -12.74 -0.20 6.13
N SER A 41 -12.73 0.75 5.18
CA SER A 41 -12.00 0.61 3.92
C SER A 41 -10.48 0.61 4.15
N GLY A 42 -9.99 1.40 5.11
CA GLY A 42 -8.64 1.35 5.70
C GLY A 42 -8.19 -0.05 6.08
N VAL A 43 -8.99 -0.70 6.91
CA VAL A 43 -8.73 -2.06 7.41
C VAL A 43 -8.72 -3.08 6.27
N VAL A 44 -9.69 -3.04 5.35
CA VAL A 44 -9.75 -3.97 4.22
C VAL A 44 -8.54 -3.77 3.30
N TRP A 45 -8.17 -2.52 3.03
CA TRP A 45 -7.00 -2.17 2.25
C TRP A 45 -5.73 -2.76 2.88
N ALA A 46 -5.49 -2.51 4.17
CA ALA A 46 -4.30 -3.03 4.87
C ALA A 46 -4.29 -4.57 4.89
N ALA A 47 -5.40 -5.20 5.26
CA ALA A 47 -5.51 -6.66 5.34
C ALA A 47 -5.30 -7.36 3.98
N SER A 48 -5.75 -6.72 2.90
CA SER A 48 -5.62 -7.26 1.54
C SER A 48 -4.17 -7.34 1.03
N PHE A 49 -3.23 -6.63 1.65
CA PHE A 49 -1.81 -6.79 1.32
C PHE A 49 -1.20 -8.07 1.91
N VAL A 50 -1.75 -8.66 2.97
CA VAL A 50 -1.16 -9.85 3.60
C VAL A 50 -1.09 -11.03 2.63
N PRO A 51 -2.15 -11.37 1.87
CA PRO A 51 -2.06 -12.40 0.82
C PRO A 51 -1.06 -12.05 -0.30
N VAL A 52 -0.94 -10.77 -0.66
CA VAL A 52 0.02 -10.30 -1.69
C VAL A 52 1.46 -10.47 -1.18
N ALA A 53 1.74 -10.05 0.05
CA ALA A 53 3.04 -10.20 0.67
C ALA A 53 3.44 -11.68 0.80
N TYR A 54 2.50 -12.53 1.20
CA TYR A 54 2.75 -13.96 1.26
C TYR A 54 3.02 -14.55 -0.13
N LEU A 55 2.33 -14.10 -1.19
CA LEU A 55 2.63 -14.50 -2.56
C LEU A 55 4.06 -14.12 -2.94
N LEU A 56 4.45 -12.86 -2.76
CA LEU A 56 5.78 -12.35 -3.13
C LEU A 56 6.89 -13.07 -2.35
N TYR A 57 6.65 -13.38 -1.08
CA TYR A 57 7.53 -14.26 -0.31
C TYR A 57 7.64 -15.65 -0.95
N ARG A 58 6.51 -16.29 -1.24
CA ARG A 58 6.49 -17.67 -1.77
C ARG A 58 7.16 -17.77 -3.13
N SER A 59 7.04 -16.74 -3.97
CA SER A 59 7.66 -16.70 -5.29
C SER A 59 9.18 -16.46 -5.22
N SER A 60 9.66 -15.71 -4.24
CA SER A 60 11.08 -15.34 -4.13
C SER A 60 11.91 -16.19 -3.16
N ARG A 61 11.29 -16.88 -2.20
CA ARG A 61 11.98 -17.57 -1.08
C ARG A 61 13.00 -18.63 -1.50
N THR A 62 12.90 -19.17 -2.70
CA THR A 62 13.85 -20.19 -3.20
C THR A 62 15.14 -19.59 -3.70
N HIS A 63 15.17 -18.28 -3.96
CA HIS A 63 16.34 -17.58 -4.52
C HIS A 63 16.87 -16.52 -3.55
N ALA A 64 15.98 -15.88 -2.78
CA ALA A 64 16.32 -14.93 -1.73
C ALA A 64 15.96 -15.46 -0.33
N THR A 65 16.56 -16.58 0.08
CA THR A 65 16.17 -17.37 1.27
C THR A 65 16.14 -16.61 2.60
N ILE A 66 17.03 -15.63 2.79
CA ILE A 66 17.09 -14.81 4.02
C ILE A 66 16.28 -13.52 3.86
N VAL A 67 16.33 -12.90 2.68
CA VAL A 67 15.73 -11.58 2.45
C VAL A 67 14.21 -11.69 2.33
N SER A 68 13.70 -12.69 1.61
CA SER A 68 12.25 -12.90 1.43
C SER A 68 11.46 -13.01 2.74
N PRO A 69 11.86 -13.81 3.75
CA PRO A 69 11.13 -13.86 5.02
C PRO A 69 11.23 -12.56 5.82
N ALA A 70 12.36 -11.85 5.77
CA ALA A 70 12.49 -10.55 6.42
C ALA A 70 11.56 -9.50 5.79
N VAL A 71 11.47 -9.47 4.46
CA VAL A 71 10.55 -8.61 3.71
C VAL A 71 9.10 -8.94 4.05
N LEU A 72 8.75 -10.24 4.14
CA LEU A 72 7.42 -10.66 4.56
C LEU A 72 7.10 -10.15 5.98
N ALA A 73 7.99 -10.38 6.94
CA ALA A 73 7.79 -10.00 8.32
C ALA A 73 7.61 -8.48 8.45
N PHE A 74 8.47 -7.70 7.80
CA PHE A 74 8.37 -6.25 7.78
C PHE A 74 7.05 -5.77 7.19
N GLY A 75 6.62 -6.33 6.06
CA GLY A 75 5.33 -6.01 5.44
C GLY A 75 4.15 -6.33 6.36
N VAL A 76 4.10 -7.54 6.92
CA VAL A 76 3.03 -7.95 7.85
C VAL A 76 2.94 -7.01 9.05
N VAL A 77 4.07 -6.59 9.61
CA VAL A 77 4.09 -5.61 10.71
C VAL A 77 3.55 -4.26 10.26
N ALA A 78 4.00 -3.75 9.09
CA ALA A 78 3.54 -2.46 8.58
C ALA A 78 2.03 -2.44 8.28
N PHE A 79 1.51 -3.48 7.61
CA PHE A 79 0.07 -3.62 7.36
C PHE A 79 -0.73 -3.83 8.65
N GLY A 80 -0.18 -4.60 9.60
CA GLY A 80 -0.78 -4.78 10.92
C GLY A 80 -0.89 -3.47 11.68
N ALA A 81 0.15 -2.63 11.63
CA ALA A 81 0.14 -1.30 12.22
C ALA A 81 -0.91 -0.39 11.55
N ALA A 82 -0.99 -0.38 10.22
CA ALA A 82 -2.01 0.37 9.50
C ALA A 82 -3.43 -0.05 9.90
N ALA A 83 -3.72 -1.36 9.85
CA ALA A 83 -5.02 -1.89 10.26
C ALA A 83 -5.35 -1.59 11.73
N PHE A 84 -4.34 -1.65 12.61
CA PHE A 84 -4.52 -1.30 14.02
C PHE A 84 -4.90 0.16 14.22
N LEU A 85 -4.23 1.09 13.53
CA LEU A 85 -4.54 2.53 13.60
C LEU A 85 -5.99 2.79 13.16
N GLU A 86 -6.39 2.22 12.03
CA GLU A 86 -7.74 2.35 11.48
C GLU A 86 -8.82 1.80 12.44
N ILE A 87 -8.58 0.64 13.04
CA ILE A 87 -9.50 0.04 14.04
C ILE A 87 -9.55 0.91 15.30
N ALA A 88 -8.40 1.42 15.74
CA ALA A 88 -8.31 2.24 16.94
C ALA A 88 -9.09 3.56 16.76
N THR A 89 -9.02 4.19 15.59
CA THR A 89 -9.86 5.36 15.28
C THR A 89 -11.33 4.98 15.20
N ALA A 90 -11.68 3.92 14.45
CA ALA A 90 -13.07 3.49 14.29
C ALA A 90 -13.76 3.12 15.61
N THR A 91 -12.98 2.67 16.61
CA THR A 91 -13.48 2.35 17.96
C THR A 91 -13.38 3.51 18.95
N GLY A 92 -13.02 4.70 18.49
CA GLY A 92 -12.91 5.91 19.30
C GLY A 92 -11.75 5.92 20.30
N ARG A 93 -10.73 5.07 20.09
CA ARG A 93 -9.52 5.01 20.92
C ARG A 93 -8.47 6.03 20.50
N LEU A 94 -8.46 6.39 19.22
CA LEU A 94 -7.66 7.48 18.68
C LEU A 94 -8.60 8.54 18.09
N THR A 95 -8.17 9.80 18.17
CA THR A 95 -8.72 10.86 17.33
C THR A 95 -8.17 10.75 15.92
N PHE A 96 -8.88 11.28 14.92
CA PHE A 96 -8.41 11.36 13.54
C PHE A 96 -7.02 12.01 13.43
N ASP A 97 -6.77 13.07 14.20
CA ASP A 97 -5.48 13.77 14.17
C ASP A 97 -4.34 12.89 14.72
N GLN A 98 -4.58 12.15 15.80
CA GLN A 98 -3.61 11.21 16.36
C GLN A 98 -3.31 10.05 15.42
N GLU A 99 -4.34 9.52 14.77
CA GLU A 99 -4.19 8.50 13.75
C GLU A 99 -3.37 9.01 12.59
N THR A 100 -3.76 10.13 11.97
CA THR A 100 -3.13 10.69 10.77
C THR A 100 -1.62 10.91 10.97
N VAL A 101 -1.24 11.50 12.10
CA VAL A 101 0.17 11.72 12.47
C VAL A 101 0.94 10.41 12.59
N ALA A 102 0.34 9.37 13.18
CA ALA A 102 0.93 8.04 13.28
C ALA A 102 0.90 7.26 11.95
N TYR A 103 -0.05 7.58 11.07
CA TYR A 103 -0.29 6.86 9.82
C TYR A 103 0.77 7.21 8.77
N TYR A 104 1.24 8.45 8.70
CA TYR A 104 2.32 8.85 7.78
C TYR A 104 3.55 7.92 7.82
N PRO A 105 4.23 7.73 8.96
CA PRO A 105 5.39 6.84 9.02
C PRO A 105 5.05 5.38 8.71
N VAL A 106 3.81 4.93 9.01
CA VAL A 106 3.35 3.59 8.61
C VAL A 106 3.26 3.47 7.09
N LEU A 107 2.72 4.47 6.39
CA LEU A 107 2.72 4.53 4.93
C LEU A 107 4.15 4.54 4.37
N GLY A 108 5.08 5.24 5.02
CA GLY A 108 6.50 5.20 4.67
C GLY A 108 7.08 3.80 4.78
N GLY A 109 6.76 3.08 5.86
CA GLY A 109 7.12 1.67 6.05
C GLY A 109 6.52 0.77 4.97
N ILE A 110 5.25 0.94 4.62
CA ILE A 110 4.60 0.22 3.52
C ILE A 110 5.29 0.54 2.18
N GLY A 111 5.71 1.79 1.97
CA GLY A 111 6.46 2.20 0.79
C GLY A 111 7.81 1.50 0.65
N VAL A 112 8.58 1.43 1.75
CA VAL A 112 9.83 0.65 1.81
C VAL A 112 9.56 -0.82 1.53
N TRP A 113 8.50 -1.38 2.11
CA TRP A 113 8.12 -2.77 1.86
C TRP A 113 7.82 -3.02 0.38
N LEU A 114 7.04 -2.16 -0.27
CA LEU A 114 6.71 -2.27 -1.70
C LEU A 114 8.00 -2.26 -2.53
N LEU A 115 8.91 -1.32 -2.27
CA LEU A 115 10.20 -1.27 -2.96
C LEU A 115 10.99 -2.57 -2.82
N MET A 116 11.12 -3.10 -1.60
CA MET A 116 11.88 -4.32 -1.35
C MET A 116 11.20 -5.55 -1.97
N ALA A 117 9.90 -5.73 -1.74
CA ALA A 117 9.16 -6.90 -2.18
C ALA A 117 9.07 -6.97 -3.70
N GLU A 118 8.80 -5.84 -4.36
CA GLU A 118 8.70 -5.75 -5.81
C GLU A 118 10.07 -5.87 -6.47
N ALA A 119 11.13 -5.28 -5.91
CA ALA A 119 12.49 -5.42 -6.44
C ALA A 119 12.95 -6.88 -6.41
N ILE A 120 12.74 -7.58 -5.29
CA ILE A 120 13.06 -9.00 -5.18
C ILE A 120 12.23 -9.81 -6.18
N ALA A 121 10.92 -9.53 -6.29
CA ALA A 121 10.07 -10.23 -7.24
C ALA A 121 10.51 -10.01 -8.70
N LEU A 122 10.98 -8.82 -9.04
CA LEU A 122 11.50 -8.47 -10.37
C LEU A 122 12.82 -9.17 -10.72
N MET A 123 13.63 -9.48 -9.71
CA MET A 123 14.93 -10.16 -9.87
C MET A 123 14.76 -11.68 -9.88
N GLU A 124 13.87 -12.21 -9.04
CA GLU A 124 13.86 -13.63 -8.66
C GLU A 124 12.67 -14.43 -9.20
N THR A 125 11.77 -13.80 -9.97
CA THR A 125 10.52 -14.46 -10.37
C THR A 125 10.12 -14.20 -11.82
N ASP A 126 9.32 -15.11 -12.37
CA ASP A 126 8.69 -14.99 -13.69
C ASP A 126 7.36 -14.19 -13.65
N LEU A 127 7.08 -13.47 -12.56
CA LEU A 127 5.89 -12.62 -12.47
C LEU A 127 5.95 -11.50 -13.51
N ARG A 128 4.78 -11.02 -13.95
CA ARG A 128 4.70 -9.95 -14.96
C ARG A 128 5.36 -8.70 -14.40
N ARG A 129 6.42 -8.22 -15.06
CA ARG A 129 7.23 -7.11 -14.56
C ARG A 129 6.47 -5.79 -14.41
N ALA A 130 5.57 -5.49 -15.35
CA ALA A 130 4.90 -4.19 -15.41
C ALA A 130 4.09 -3.84 -14.14
N PRO A 131 3.20 -4.71 -13.60
CA PRO A 131 2.54 -4.42 -12.32
C PRO A 131 3.51 -4.35 -11.13
N LEU A 132 4.62 -5.09 -11.14
CA LEU A 132 5.62 -5.02 -10.06
C LEU A 132 6.37 -3.68 -10.07
N VAL A 133 6.80 -3.22 -11.26
CA VAL A 133 7.42 -1.90 -11.43
C VAL A 133 6.46 -0.79 -11.01
N PHE A 134 5.17 -0.94 -11.32
CA PHE A 134 4.17 0.03 -10.92
C PHE A 134 3.94 0.05 -9.40
N GLY A 135 3.97 -1.12 -8.74
CA GLY A 135 3.95 -1.22 -7.27
C GLY A 135 5.18 -0.57 -6.64
N ALA A 136 6.36 -0.81 -7.21
CA ALA A 136 7.61 -0.19 -6.77
C ALA A 136 7.57 1.34 -6.91
N LEU A 137 6.96 1.88 -7.97
CA LEU A 137 6.77 3.32 -8.15
C LEU A 137 5.90 3.91 -7.05
N ILE A 138 4.77 3.27 -6.73
CA ILE A 138 3.90 3.71 -5.62
C ILE A 138 4.66 3.66 -4.30
N GLY A 139 5.41 2.58 -4.06
CA GLY A 139 6.26 2.45 -2.88
C GLY A 139 7.31 3.56 -2.78
N ALA A 140 7.94 3.94 -3.89
CA ALA A 140 8.87 5.05 -3.96
C ALA A 140 8.20 6.38 -3.57
N LEU A 141 7.00 6.65 -4.10
CA LEU A 141 6.25 7.86 -3.78
C LEU A 141 5.93 7.95 -2.28
N TRP A 142 5.40 6.88 -1.67
CA TRP A 142 5.14 6.87 -0.22
C TRP A 142 6.40 6.97 0.64
N PHE A 143 7.49 6.33 0.23
CA PHE A 143 8.77 6.44 0.90
C PHE A 143 9.32 7.87 0.84
N PHE A 144 9.41 8.46 -0.35
CA PHE A 144 9.95 9.81 -0.52
C PHE A 144 9.06 10.88 0.09
N ALA A 145 7.72 10.71 0.08
CA ALA A 145 6.82 11.57 0.84
C ALA A 145 7.22 11.64 2.32
N ASN A 146 7.50 10.48 2.92
CA ASN A 146 7.91 10.39 4.32
C ASN A 146 9.32 10.93 4.60
N VAL A 147 10.25 10.80 3.65
CA VAL A 147 11.56 11.47 3.73
C VAL A 147 11.37 12.99 3.78
N LEU A 148 10.49 13.53 2.94
CA LEU A 148 10.18 14.96 2.92
C LEU A 148 9.49 15.41 4.22
N PHE A 149 8.57 14.62 4.77
CA PHE A 149 7.98 14.89 6.08
C PHE A 149 9.01 14.85 7.22
N GLY A 150 9.99 13.96 7.15
CA GLY A 150 11.09 13.93 8.12
C GLY A 150 11.95 15.19 8.09
N ALA A 151 12.09 15.83 6.92
CA ALA A 151 12.89 17.04 6.74
C ALA A 151 12.09 18.35 6.96
N GLY A 152 10.83 18.39 6.52
CA GLY A 152 9.95 19.57 6.58
C GLY A 152 9.00 19.60 7.78
N GLY A 153 8.88 18.50 8.52
CA GLY A 153 7.86 18.31 9.55
C GLY A 153 6.63 17.58 9.02
N LEU A 154 5.94 16.86 9.92
CA LEU A 154 4.70 16.15 9.59
C LEU A 154 3.58 17.14 9.24
N PRO A 155 2.72 16.82 8.25
CA PRO A 155 1.55 17.61 7.95
C PRO A 155 0.64 17.74 9.19
N SER A 156 0.13 18.95 9.44
CA SER A 156 -0.92 19.12 10.44
C SER A 156 -2.28 18.83 9.80
N PRO A 157 -3.12 17.94 10.36
CA PRO A 157 -4.47 17.67 9.88
C PRO A 157 -5.46 18.84 10.04
N THR A 158 -5.01 19.94 10.66
CA THR A 158 -5.77 21.17 10.89
C THR A 158 -5.18 22.39 10.17
N ALA A 159 -4.07 22.24 9.45
CA ALA A 159 -3.48 23.37 8.74
C ALA A 159 -4.40 23.81 7.59
N GLU A 160 -4.79 25.08 7.61
CA GLU A 160 -5.44 25.73 6.48
C GLU A 160 -4.37 26.47 5.65
N GLY A 161 -4.00 25.88 4.51
CA GLY A 161 -3.06 26.48 3.56
C GLY A 161 -1.69 25.81 3.51
N PRO A 162 -0.77 26.35 2.68
CA PRO A 162 0.59 25.82 2.50
C PRO A 162 1.36 25.78 3.82
N VAL A 163 2.04 24.67 4.10
CA VAL A 163 2.84 24.51 5.33
C VAL A 163 4.28 24.96 5.09
N ASN A 164 4.94 24.31 4.14
CA ASN A 164 6.25 24.65 3.59
C ASN A 164 6.52 23.78 2.36
N ASP A 165 7.42 24.22 1.49
CA ASP A 165 7.69 23.55 0.20
C ASP A 165 8.02 22.06 0.33
N LEU A 166 8.72 21.63 1.39
CA LEU A 166 9.07 20.23 1.60
C LEU A 166 7.87 19.40 2.01
N THR A 167 7.14 19.82 3.05
CA THR A 167 5.95 19.13 3.54
C THR A 167 4.86 19.11 2.47
N ASP A 168 4.64 20.21 1.76
CA ASP A 168 3.65 20.31 0.69
C ASP A 168 4.00 19.40 -0.50
N SER A 169 5.29 19.33 -0.87
CA SER A 169 5.77 18.35 -1.87
C SER A 169 5.56 16.91 -1.39
N GLY A 170 5.79 16.65 -0.11
CA GLY A 170 5.53 15.34 0.50
C GLY A 170 4.06 14.94 0.42
N ILE A 171 3.15 15.87 0.70
CA ILE A 171 1.70 15.67 0.56
C ILE A 171 1.37 15.33 -0.91
N LEU A 172 1.91 16.08 -1.88
CA LEU A 172 1.66 15.81 -3.29
C LEU A 172 2.10 14.40 -3.71
N LEU A 173 3.28 13.94 -3.27
CA LEU A 173 3.75 12.59 -3.55
C LEU A 173 2.85 11.52 -2.90
N LEU A 174 2.44 11.76 -1.66
CA LEU A 174 1.56 10.87 -0.91
C LEU A 174 0.19 10.72 -1.61
N GLU A 175 -0.44 11.83 -1.97
CA GLU A 175 -1.72 11.87 -2.68
C GLU A 175 -1.62 11.21 -4.06
N THR A 176 -0.54 11.47 -4.79
CA THR A 176 -0.28 10.83 -6.09
C THR A 176 -0.21 9.31 -5.93
N ALA A 177 0.48 8.82 -4.89
CA ALA A 177 0.56 7.38 -4.61
C ALA A 177 -0.83 6.79 -4.30
N PHE A 178 -1.65 7.47 -3.48
CA PHE A 178 -3.02 7.07 -3.20
C PHE A 178 -3.89 6.99 -4.47
N LEU A 179 -3.78 7.96 -5.36
CA LEU A 179 -4.52 7.96 -6.63
C LEU A 179 -4.09 6.83 -7.57
N LEU A 180 -2.81 6.43 -7.55
CA LEU A 180 -2.29 5.35 -8.39
C LEU A 180 -2.61 3.95 -7.84
N GLN A 181 -2.76 3.81 -6.53
CA GLN A 181 -2.94 2.54 -5.84
C GLN A 181 -4.11 1.68 -6.36
N PRO A 182 -5.33 2.23 -6.60
CA PRO A 182 -6.42 1.48 -7.21
C PRO A 182 -6.05 0.82 -8.53
N PHE A 183 -5.35 1.53 -9.41
CA PHE A 183 -4.99 1.04 -10.72
C PHE A 183 -3.97 -0.08 -10.64
N TRP A 184 -3.03 0.02 -9.69
CA TRP A 184 -2.06 -1.05 -9.42
C TRP A 184 -2.76 -2.32 -8.95
N GLY A 185 -3.67 -2.23 -7.98
CA GLY A 185 -4.41 -3.39 -7.48
C GLY A 185 -5.23 -4.10 -8.57
N LEU A 186 -5.89 -3.33 -9.46
CA LEU A 186 -6.60 -3.89 -10.62
C LEU A 186 -5.64 -4.61 -11.59
N TRP A 187 -4.52 -3.98 -11.91
CA TRP A 187 -3.57 -4.53 -12.87
C TRP A 187 -2.85 -5.76 -12.33
N LEU A 188 -2.44 -5.74 -11.06
CA LEU A 188 -1.86 -6.89 -10.38
C LEU A 188 -2.88 -8.03 -10.30
N GLY A 189 -4.10 -7.75 -9.85
CA GLY A 189 -5.18 -8.74 -9.76
C GLY A 189 -5.45 -9.43 -11.09
N ARG A 190 -5.61 -8.64 -12.17
CA ARG A 190 -5.77 -9.16 -13.53
C ARG A 190 -4.57 -10.01 -13.97
N SER A 191 -3.36 -9.58 -13.65
CA SER A 191 -2.12 -10.27 -14.04
C SER A 191 -1.96 -11.62 -13.35
N LEU A 192 -2.36 -11.72 -12.08
CA LEU A 192 -2.29 -12.94 -11.28
C LEU A 192 -3.40 -13.95 -11.63
N LEU A 193 -4.54 -13.46 -12.12
CA LEU A 193 -5.69 -14.29 -12.53
C LEU A 193 -5.64 -14.69 -14.01
N ALA A 194 -4.81 -14.03 -14.82
CA ALA A 194 -4.63 -14.39 -16.21
C ALA A 194 -4.04 -15.81 -16.34
N PRO A 195 -4.42 -16.56 -17.40
CA PRO A 195 -3.75 -17.80 -17.73
C PRO A 195 -2.23 -17.59 -17.85
N PRO A 196 -1.40 -18.58 -17.47
CA PRO A 196 0.03 -18.54 -17.74
C PRO A 196 0.23 -18.26 -19.23
N ALA A 197 1.06 -17.28 -19.57
CA ALA A 197 1.36 -17.03 -20.97
C ALA A 197 1.96 -18.32 -21.55
N THR A 198 1.34 -18.84 -22.62
CA THR A 198 1.94 -19.90 -23.42
C THR A 198 3.24 -19.35 -23.96
N ARG A 199 4.38 -19.77 -23.38
CA ARG A 199 5.69 -19.53 -24.00
C ARG A 199 5.65 -20.24 -25.34
N THR A 200 5.43 -19.49 -26.42
CA THR A 200 5.71 -19.99 -27.77
C THR A 200 7.19 -20.37 -27.77
N PRO A 201 7.55 -21.64 -28.06
CA PRO A 201 8.96 -22.02 -28.12
C PRO A 201 9.64 -21.07 -29.09
N ALA A 202 10.73 -20.43 -28.65
CA ALA A 202 11.56 -19.68 -29.57
C ALA A 202 11.90 -20.60 -30.74
N ALA A 203 11.52 -20.21 -31.95
CA ALA A 203 11.95 -20.90 -33.15
C ALA A 203 13.49 -20.92 -33.10
N ARG A 204 14.03 -22.14 -32.98
CA ARG A 204 15.48 -22.39 -32.97
C ARG A 204 16.06 -22.12 -34.35
#